data_AF-A0A6P2FX01-F1
#
_entry.id   AF-A0A6P2FX01-F1
#
_cell.length_a   1.000
_cell.length_b   1.000
_cell.length_c   1.000
_cell.angle_alpha   90.00
_cell.angle_beta   90.00
_cell.angle_gamma   90.00
#
_symmetry.space_group_name_H-M   'P 1'
#
loop_
_entity.id
_entity.type
_entity.pdbx_description
1 polymer ?
#
loop_
_entity_poly.entity_id
_entity_poly.type
_entity_poly.pdbx_seq_one_letter_code
_entity_poly.pdbx_strand_id
1 'polypeptide(L)'
;MKNFNFELQTTHGAMGGYISSDSRERKQGIVLLPEIFGINNAMRLAADQFAREGFVVLAPDLYSQIEPGVELTYSDSDREIAISFWQRMDNQVALDDARAAVNSLASDPRCDGSVSVVGFCLGGKYALQLAAIGGIDSSVSFYPVKAQDYQAELSALKRPTQVHIGDSDAHIPVEVQEILKRALGTPNALHEFFIYEGAGHGFFNSVRSFGFAPKAAELALSRSVEFLTRHHSNGLQKSP
;
A
#
# COMPACT_ATOMS: atom_id res chain seq x y z
N MET A 1 8.44 -12.26 19.54
CA MET A 1 8.89 -13.02 18.36
C MET A 1 8.42 -12.24 17.15
N LYS A 2 9.28 -11.99 16.15
CA LYS A 2 8.86 -11.25 14.94
C LYS A 2 7.86 -12.12 14.16
N ASN A 3 6.70 -11.58 13.78
CA ASN A 3 5.64 -12.31 13.07
C ASN A 3 5.90 -12.40 11.56
N PHE A 4 7.18 -12.53 11.16
CA PHE A 4 7.58 -12.63 9.77
C PHE A 4 7.66 -14.10 9.34
N ASN A 5 7.17 -14.35 8.14
CA ASN A 5 7.18 -15.67 7.48
C ASN A 5 7.73 -15.58 6.05
N PHE A 6 8.37 -14.44 5.72
CA PHE A 6 9.05 -14.19 4.46
C PHE A 6 10.35 -13.41 4.72
N GLU A 7 11.36 -13.67 3.90
CA GLU A 7 12.63 -12.95 3.91
C GLU A 7 13.08 -12.74 2.46
N LEU A 8 13.62 -11.57 2.18
CA LEU A 8 14.22 -11.24 0.89
C LEU A 8 15.52 -10.46 1.08
N GLN A 9 16.32 -10.39 0.02
CA GLN A 9 17.53 -9.58 -0.03
C GLN A 9 17.26 -8.32 -0.86
N THR A 10 17.70 -7.17 -0.33
CA THR A 10 17.69 -5.89 -1.04
C THR A 10 19.13 -5.42 -1.27
N THR A 11 19.31 -4.32 -1.98
CA THR A 11 20.64 -3.69 -2.12
C THR A 11 21.18 -3.12 -0.80
N HIS A 12 20.30 -2.94 0.20
CA HIS A 12 20.62 -2.32 1.49
C HIS A 12 20.75 -3.36 2.61
N GLY A 13 20.25 -4.59 2.42
CA GLY A 13 20.45 -5.70 3.35
C GLY A 13 19.31 -6.73 3.29
N ALA A 14 19.30 -7.65 4.24
CA ALA A 14 18.18 -8.57 4.41
C ALA A 14 16.95 -7.80 4.92
N MET A 15 15.79 -8.11 4.36
CA MET A 15 14.50 -7.54 4.75
C MET A 15 13.50 -8.65 5.04
N GLY A 16 12.89 -8.57 6.22
CA GLY A 16 11.80 -9.46 6.60
C GLY A 16 10.46 -9.03 5.99
N GLY A 17 9.47 -9.89 6.09
CA GLY A 17 8.11 -9.55 5.70
C GLY A 17 7.08 -10.58 6.15
N TYR A 18 5.82 -10.22 5.93
CA TYR A 18 4.67 -11.09 6.11
C TYR A 18 4.06 -11.40 4.74
N ILE A 19 3.93 -12.67 4.39
CA ILE A 19 3.27 -13.13 3.18
C ILE A 19 2.00 -13.92 3.52
N SER A 20 0.92 -13.62 2.81
CA SER A 20 -0.39 -14.27 2.97
C SER A 20 -0.97 -14.69 1.61
N SER A 21 -1.55 -15.89 1.55
CA SER A 21 -2.22 -16.42 0.37
C SER A 21 -3.12 -17.59 0.76
N ASP A 22 -4.37 -17.60 0.28
CA ASP A 22 -5.35 -18.66 0.56
C ASP A 22 -5.44 -19.70 -0.57
N SER A 23 -4.66 -19.55 -1.65
CA SER A 23 -4.71 -20.43 -2.82
C SER A 23 -3.45 -21.27 -2.99
N ARG A 24 -3.63 -22.47 -3.55
CA ARG A 24 -2.54 -23.32 -4.04
C ARG A 24 -2.15 -23.02 -5.49
N GLU A 25 -2.95 -22.23 -6.19
CA GLU A 25 -2.67 -21.80 -7.56
C GLU A 25 -1.86 -20.50 -7.56
N ARG A 26 -1.15 -20.24 -8.67
CA ARG A 26 -0.50 -18.94 -8.88
C ARG A 26 -1.55 -17.84 -9.02
N LYS A 27 -1.38 -16.73 -8.30
CA LYS A 27 -2.30 -15.58 -8.29
C LYS A 27 -1.58 -14.27 -8.57
N GLN A 28 -2.35 -13.23 -8.86
CA GLN A 28 -1.85 -11.86 -8.92
C GLN A 28 -1.26 -11.47 -7.57
N GLY A 29 -0.09 -10.83 -7.60
CA GLY A 29 0.63 -10.38 -6.42
C GLY A 29 0.22 -8.98 -5.97
N ILE A 30 0.23 -8.75 -4.67
CA ILE A 30 0.17 -7.43 -4.04
C ILE A 30 1.37 -7.26 -3.13
N VAL A 31 2.14 -6.18 -3.33
CA VAL A 31 3.01 -5.67 -2.26
C VAL A 31 2.22 -4.66 -1.44
N LEU A 32 2.03 -4.95 -0.15
CA LEU A 32 1.29 -4.11 0.79
C LEU A 32 2.25 -3.26 1.62
N LEU A 33 2.27 -1.96 1.38
CA LEU A 33 3.17 -1.03 2.06
C LEU A 33 2.50 -0.44 3.32
N PRO A 34 3.18 -0.48 4.47
CA PRO A 34 2.54 -0.23 5.76
C PRO A 34 2.34 1.24 6.10
N GLU A 35 1.55 1.46 7.14
CA GLU A 35 1.58 2.71 7.91
C GLU A 35 2.93 2.87 8.67
N ILE A 36 3.11 3.97 9.41
CA ILE A 36 4.35 4.25 10.16
C ILE A 36 4.64 3.29 11.34
N PHE A 37 3.71 2.37 11.65
CA PHE A 37 3.77 1.49 12.82
C PHE A 37 4.44 0.14 12.52
N GLY A 38 5.00 0.00 11.31
CA GLY A 38 5.59 -1.25 10.81
C GLY A 38 4.51 -2.29 10.48
N ILE A 39 4.92 -3.56 10.46
CA ILE A 39 4.05 -4.69 10.07
C ILE A 39 3.34 -5.24 11.29
N ASN A 40 2.53 -4.39 11.91
CA ASN A 40 1.73 -4.72 13.07
C ASN A 40 0.48 -5.56 12.69
N ASN A 41 -0.33 -5.88 13.71
CA ASN A 41 -1.55 -6.67 13.52
C ASN A 41 -2.50 -6.09 12.45
N ALA A 42 -2.64 -4.77 12.35
CA ALA A 42 -3.51 -4.16 11.35
C ALA A 42 -3.02 -4.40 9.92
N MET A 43 -1.71 -4.32 9.69
CA MET A 43 -1.13 -4.56 8.37
C MET A 43 -1.22 -6.04 7.96
N ARG A 44 -1.06 -6.96 8.91
CA ARG A 44 -1.28 -8.40 8.65
C ARG A 44 -2.74 -8.70 8.34
N LEU A 45 -3.68 -8.14 9.10
CA LEU A 45 -5.11 -8.29 8.82
C LEU A 45 -5.50 -7.72 7.46
N ALA A 46 -4.94 -6.58 7.05
CA ALA A 46 -5.14 -6.03 5.72
C ALA A 46 -4.56 -6.96 4.64
N ALA A 47 -3.36 -7.51 4.85
CA ALA A 47 -2.78 -8.49 3.93
C ALA A 47 -3.65 -9.74 3.79
N ASP A 48 -4.18 -10.26 4.90
CA ASP A 48 -5.08 -11.41 4.92
C ASP A 48 -6.44 -11.09 4.28
N GLN A 49 -6.93 -9.85 4.39
CA GLN A 49 -8.15 -9.42 3.70
C GLN A 49 -7.97 -9.48 2.19
N PHE A 50 -6.88 -8.93 1.64
CA PHE A 50 -6.60 -9.04 0.22
C PHE A 50 -6.29 -10.48 -0.20
N ALA A 51 -5.64 -11.29 0.63
CA ALA A 51 -5.41 -12.70 0.33
C ALA A 51 -6.72 -13.50 0.14
N ARG A 52 -7.73 -13.22 0.98
CA ARG A 52 -9.07 -13.80 0.86
C ARG A 52 -9.80 -13.41 -0.42
N GLU A 53 -9.48 -12.25 -0.99
CA GLU A 53 -10.01 -11.77 -2.27
C GLU A 53 -9.29 -12.37 -3.49
N GLY A 54 -8.35 -13.31 -3.27
CA GLY A 54 -7.73 -14.10 -4.33
C GLY A 54 -6.33 -13.66 -4.75
N PHE A 55 -5.66 -12.84 -3.96
CA PHE A 55 -4.30 -12.36 -4.21
C PHE A 55 -3.25 -13.13 -3.39
N VAL A 56 -1.98 -13.06 -3.80
CA VAL A 56 -0.84 -13.33 -2.90
C VAL A 56 -0.27 -12.00 -2.44
N VAL A 57 -0.20 -11.80 -1.11
CA VAL A 57 0.10 -10.48 -0.55
C VAL A 57 1.39 -10.54 0.26
N LEU A 58 2.39 -9.75 -0.12
CA LEU A 58 3.63 -9.55 0.63
C LEU A 58 3.62 -8.16 1.28
N ALA A 59 3.70 -8.11 2.60
CA ALA A 59 3.90 -6.89 3.38
C ALA A 59 5.37 -6.82 3.86
N PRO A 60 6.26 -6.07 3.17
CA PRO A 60 7.68 -5.99 3.51
C PRO A 60 7.96 -5.05 4.69
N ASP A 61 8.97 -5.38 5.50
CA ASP A 61 9.43 -4.55 6.61
C ASP A 61 10.32 -3.39 6.13
N LEU A 62 9.68 -2.27 5.74
CA LEU A 62 10.38 -1.06 5.30
C LEU A 62 11.26 -0.42 6.39
N TYR A 63 11.16 -0.85 7.65
CA TYR A 63 12.01 -0.37 8.73
C TYR A 63 13.26 -1.22 8.93
N SER A 64 13.51 -2.25 8.11
CA SER A 64 14.64 -3.19 8.26
C SER A 64 16.00 -2.50 8.40
N GLN A 65 16.23 -1.36 7.75
CA GLN A 65 17.50 -0.62 7.82
C GLN A 65 17.61 0.33 9.03
N ILE A 66 16.53 0.52 9.78
CA ILE A 66 16.44 1.42 10.93
C ILE A 66 16.34 0.63 12.23
N GLU A 67 15.38 -0.30 12.26
CA GLU A 67 15.07 -1.22 13.35
C GLU A 67 14.30 -2.40 12.73
N PRO A 68 14.91 -3.57 12.52
CA PRO A 68 14.21 -4.69 11.90
C PRO A 68 13.11 -5.25 12.81
N GLY A 69 11.93 -5.49 12.25
CA GLY A 69 10.80 -6.12 12.92
C GLY A 69 9.95 -5.16 13.75
N VAL A 70 9.86 -3.89 13.33
CA VAL A 70 8.97 -2.90 13.98
C VAL A 70 7.52 -3.37 13.91
N GLU A 71 6.92 -3.51 15.09
CA GLU A 71 5.50 -3.81 15.28
C GLU A 71 5.01 -2.96 16.46
N LEU A 72 4.40 -1.81 16.14
CA LEU A 72 3.94 -0.83 17.11
C LEU A 72 2.41 -0.82 17.19
N THR A 73 1.88 -0.53 18.38
CA THR A 73 0.45 -0.30 18.59
C THR A 73 0.06 1.13 18.19
N TYR A 74 -1.22 1.46 18.35
CA TYR A 74 -1.75 2.81 18.12
C TYR A 74 -1.83 3.65 19.41
N SER A 75 -1.10 3.26 20.46
CA SER A 75 -0.97 4.08 21.67
C SER A 75 -0.15 5.34 21.41
N ASP A 76 -0.33 6.37 22.24
CA ASP A 76 0.39 7.64 22.07
C ASP A 76 1.92 7.46 22.20
N SER A 77 2.39 6.61 23.12
CA SER A 77 3.82 6.31 23.28
C SER A 77 4.40 5.62 22.04
N ASP A 78 3.69 4.65 21.49
CA ASP A 78 4.13 3.95 20.27
C ASP A 78 4.06 4.87 19.05
N ARG A 79 3.12 5.82 19.03
CA ARG A 79 3.03 6.84 17.98
C ARG A 79 4.26 7.75 17.99
N GLU A 80 4.76 8.16 19.14
CA GLU A 80 6.00 8.94 19.23
C GLU A 80 7.20 8.16 18.68
N ILE A 81 7.30 6.87 19.02
CA ILE A 81 8.34 5.98 18.49
C ILE A 81 8.20 5.84 16.96
N ALA A 82 6.99 5.59 16.45
CA ALA A 82 6.71 5.46 15.03
C ALA A 82 7.09 6.73 14.25
N ILE A 83 6.80 7.92 14.80
CA ILE A 83 7.21 9.20 14.22
C ILE A 83 8.74 9.31 14.21
N SER A 84 9.43 8.91 15.27
CA SER A 84 10.89 8.94 15.32
C SER A 84 11.53 8.03 14.27
N PHE A 85 10.96 6.84 14.03
CA PHE A 85 11.43 5.94 12.98
C PHE A 85 11.15 6.50 11.59
N TRP A 86 9.96 7.06 11.37
CA TRP A 86 9.63 7.71 10.12
C TRP A 86 10.55 8.91 9.80
N GLN A 87 10.93 9.70 10.80
CA GLN A 87 11.87 10.82 10.61
C GLN A 87 13.28 10.37 10.22
N ARG A 88 13.70 9.17 10.65
CA ARG A 88 14.99 8.57 10.30
C ARG A 88 14.96 7.85 8.95
N MET A 89 13.78 7.69 8.34
CA MET A 89 13.61 6.94 7.10
C MET A 89 14.15 7.70 5.90
N ASP A 90 15.07 7.07 5.20
CA ASP A 90 15.51 7.51 3.88
C ASP A 90 14.48 7.07 2.82
N ASN A 91 13.92 8.04 2.09
CA ASN A 91 12.89 7.76 1.10
C ASN A 91 13.40 6.93 -0.07
N GLN A 92 14.66 7.10 -0.49
CA GLN A 92 15.21 6.35 -1.61
C GLN A 92 15.46 4.90 -1.20
N VAL A 93 16.00 4.67 0.00
CA VAL A 93 16.15 3.31 0.57
C VAL A 93 14.80 2.62 0.67
N ALA A 94 13.77 3.28 1.20
CA ALA A 94 12.43 2.72 1.31
C ALA A 94 11.81 2.37 -0.07
N LEU A 95 12.03 3.20 -1.09
CA LEU A 95 11.59 2.93 -2.45
C LEU A 95 12.34 1.78 -3.09
N ASP A 96 13.66 1.69 -2.90
CA ASP A 96 14.48 0.58 -3.40
C ASP A 96 14.08 -0.74 -2.75
N ASP A 97 13.85 -0.75 -1.43
CA ASP A 97 13.38 -1.91 -0.68
C ASP A 97 11.98 -2.33 -1.14
N ALA A 98 11.05 -1.38 -1.32
CA ALA A 98 9.72 -1.68 -1.86
C ALA A 98 9.78 -2.27 -3.28
N ARG A 99 10.69 -1.80 -4.15
CA ARG A 99 10.94 -2.39 -5.47
C ARG A 99 11.55 -3.79 -5.38
N ALA A 100 12.46 -4.02 -4.43
CA ALA A 100 13.00 -5.35 -4.19
C ALA A 100 11.91 -6.33 -3.72
N ALA A 101 10.95 -5.87 -2.91
CA ALA A 101 9.77 -6.66 -2.53
C ALA A 101 8.88 -6.99 -3.74
N VAL A 102 8.64 -6.03 -4.64
CA VAL A 102 7.90 -6.27 -5.90
C VAL A 102 8.58 -7.35 -6.74
N ASN A 103 9.89 -7.22 -6.97
CA ASN A 103 10.64 -8.19 -7.78
C ASN A 103 10.68 -9.59 -7.13
N SER A 104 10.82 -9.63 -5.80
CA SER A 104 10.83 -10.88 -5.04
C SER A 104 9.46 -11.57 -5.11
N LEU A 105 8.37 -10.81 -4.94
CA LEU A 105 7.02 -11.36 -5.05
C LEU A 105 6.73 -11.83 -6.47
N ALA A 106 7.09 -11.06 -7.51
CA ALA A 106 6.89 -11.46 -8.91
C ALA A 106 7.57 -12.80 -9.25
N SER A 107 8.67 -13.12 -8.55
CA SER A 107 9.42 -14.37 -8.71
C SER A 107 8.98 -15.49 -7.76
N ASP A 108 8.07 -15.21 -6.82
CA ASP A 108 7.58 -16.19 -5.85
C ASP A 108 6.72 -17.26 -6.55
N PRO A 109 6.86 -18.56 -6.21
CA PRO A 109 6.10 -19.63 -6.84
C PRO A 109 4.58 -19.53 -6.67
N ARG A 110 4.08 -18.72 -5.72
CA ARG A 110 2.64 -18.42 -5.53
C ARG A 110 2.15 -17.26 -6.40
N CYS A 111 3.05 -16.44 -6.94
CA CYS A 111 2.70 -15.29 -7.76
C CYS A 111 2.72 -15.66 -9.24
N ASP A 112 1.77 -15.15 -10.03
CA ASP A 112 1.73 -15.41 -11.47
C ASP A 112 2.75 -14.58 -12.30
N GLY A 113 3.47 -13.67 -11.64
CA GLY A 113 4.41 -12.73 -12.23
C GLY A 113 3.89 -11.30 -12.28
N SER A 114 2.57 -11.10 -12.17
CA SER A 114 1.95 -9.78 -12.02
C SER A 114 2.03 -9.29 -10.58
N VAL A 115 2.39 -8.02 -10.38
CA VAL A 115 2.44 -7.42 -9.04
C VAL A 115 1.91 -6.00 -9.07
N SER A 116 0.89 -5.76 -8.27
CA SER A 116 0.38 -4.43 -7.94
C SER A 116 0.86 -4.00 -6.54
N VAL A 117 0.73 -2.72 -6.23
CA VAL A 117 1.07 -2.18 -4.90
C VAL A 117 -0.17 -1.62 -4.24
N VAL A 118 -0.41 -2.00 -2.99
CA VAL A 118 -1.41 -1.38 -2.13
C VAL A 118 -0.66 -0.70 -0.98
N GLY A 119 -0.98 0.55 -0.66
CA GLY A 119 -0.27 1.28 0.38
C GLY A 119 -1.20 2.04 1.32
N PHE A 120 -0.87 2.09 2.60
CA PHE A 120 -1.61 2.81 3.62
C PHE A 120 -0.78 3.95 4.23
N CYS A 121 -1.31 5.17 4.31
CA CYS A 121 -0.60 6.31 4.92
C CYS A 121 0.77 6.56 4.27
N LEU A 122 1.87 6.25 4.99
CA LEU A 122 3.24 6.27 4.49
C LEU A 122 3.41 5.33 3.28
N GLY A 123 2.91 4.10 3.37
CA GLY A 123 2.88 3.18 2.26
C GLY A 123 2.05 3.70 1.09
N GLY A 124 0.99 4.48 1.36
CA GLY A 124 0.19 5.13 0.33
C GLY A 124 0.99 6.14 -0.49
N LYS A 125 1.90 6.90 0.14
CA LYS A 125 2.88 7.74 -0.55
C LYS A 125 3.77 6.90 -1.46
N TYR A 126 4.38 5.84 -0.94
CA TYR A 126 5.31 5.01 -1.72
C TYR A 126 4.61 4.27 -2.86
N ALA A 127 3.36 3.83 -2.68
CA ALA A 127 2.55 3.24 -3.73
C ALA A 127 2.35 4.21 -4.93
N LEU A 128 2.15 5.50 -4.67
CA LEU A 128 2.04 6.51 -5.73
C LEU A 128 3.38 6.80 -6.41
N GLN A 129 4.47 6.87 -5.64
CA GLN A 129 5.82 7.06 -6.20
C GLN A 129 6.24 5.86 -7.07
N LEU A 130 5.91 4.63 -6.67
CA LEU A 130 6.15 3.44 -7.48
C LEU A 130 5.30 3.42 -8.76
N ALA A 131 4.07 3.93 -8.73
CA ALA A 131 3.25 4.08 -9.92
C ALA A 131 3.85 5.08 -10.95
N ALA A 132 4.56 6.09 -10.46
CA ALA A 132 5.31 7.04 -11.31
C ALA A 132 6.62 6.43 -11.85
N ILE A 133 7.31 5.64 -11.04
CA ILE A 133 8.53 4.93 -11.46
C ILE A 133 8.20 3.87 -12.53
N GLY A 134 7.19 3.04 -12.26
CA GLY A 134 6.82 1.86 -13.03
C GLY A 134 7.39 0.56 -12.46
N GLY A 135 7.25 -0.54 -13.21
CA GLY A 135 7.67 -1.89 -12.75
C GLY A 135 6.62 -2.59 -11.88
N ILE A 136 5.41 -2.03 -11.80
CA ILE A 136 4.22 -2.61 -11.17
C ILE A 136 3.05 -2.55 -12.17
N ASP A 137 2.04 -3.38 -11.95
CA ASP A 137 0.84 -3.45 -12.79
C ASP A 137 -0.10 -2.28 -12.51
N SER A 138 -0.41 -2.06 -11.24
CA SER A 138 -1.25 -0.96 -10.78
C SER A 138 -0.96 -0.61 -9.32
N SER A 139 -1.47 0.54 -8.88
CA SER A 139 -1.28 1.06 -7.53
C SER A 139 -2.62 1.45 -6.89
N VAL A 140 -2.80 1.09 -5.63
CA VAL A 140 -3.92 1.54 -4.79
C VAL A 140 -3.35 2.23 -3.56
N SER A 141 -3.76 3.47 -3.32
CA SER A 141 -3.26 4.30 -2.23
C SER A 141 -4.39 4.71 -1.29
N PHE A 142 -4.29 4.28 -0.04
CA PHE A 142 -5.20 4.64 1.03
C PHE A 142 -4.59 5.77 1.85
N TYR A 143 -5.29 6.90 1.89
CA TYR A 143 -4.98 8.11 2.67
C TYR A 143 -3.49 8.49 2.63
N PRO A 144 -2.91 8.73 1.44
CA PRO A 144 -1.49 9.05 1.29
C PRO A 144 -1.11 10.34 2.02
N VAL A 145 0.05 10.32 2.66
CA VAL A 145 0.57 11.48 3.41
C VAL A 145 1.57 12.29 2.59
N LYS A 146 1.62 13.60 2.84
CA LYS A 146 2.62 14.53 2.28
C LYS A 146 2.60 14.64 0.75
N ALA A 147 1.45 14.52 0.10
CA ALA A 147 1.34 14.59 -1.37
C ALA A 147 1.88 15.90 -1.98
N GLN A 148 1.91 16.98 -1.21
CA GLN A 148 2.55 18.24 -1.59
C GLN A 148 4.07 18.13 -1.81
N ASP A 149 4.74 17.14 -1.22
CA ASP A 149 6.20 16.98 -1.27
C ASP A 149 6.68 16.18 -2.49
N TYR A 150 5.79 15.53 -3.24
CA TYR A 150 6.14 14.64 -4.38
C TYR A 150 5.23 14.86 -5.61
N GLN A 151 4.89 16.13 -5.87
CA GLN A 151 4.02 16.50 -6.98
C GLN A 151 4.61 16.20 -8.36
N ALA A 152 5.94 16.16 -8.48
CA ALA A 152 6.62 15.79 -9.72
C ALA A 152 6.34 14.33 -10.08
N GLU A 153 6.42 13.43 -9.11
CA GLU A 153 6.07 12.02 -9.27
C GLU A 153 4.59 11.84 -9.57
N LEU A 154 3.71 12.56 -8.87
CA LEU A 154 2.27 12.56 -9.15
C LEU A 154 1.93 13.01 -10.57
N SER A 155 2.68 13.97 -11.11
CA SER A 155 2.51 14.42 -12.51
C SER A 155 3.10 13.43 -13.53
N ALA A 156 3.89 12.47 -13.07
CA ALA A 156 4.59 11.49 -13.88
C ALA A 156 4.06 10.06 -13.70
N LEU A 157 2.82 9.89 -13.21
CA LEU A 157 2.17 8.58 -13.06
C LEU A 157 2.17 7.82 -14.39
N LYS A 158 2.73 6.61 -14.39
CA LYS A 158 2.84 5.73 -15.59
C LYS A 158 1.91 4.52 -15.52
N ARG A 159 1.45 4.18 -14.32
CA ARG A 159 0.69 2.97 -14.04
C ARG A 159 -0.72 3.32 -13.56
N PRO A 160 -1.73 2.48 -13.87
CA PRO A 160 -3.05 2.64 -13.32
C PRO A 160 -3.00 2.86 -11.82
N THR A 161 -3.72 3.88 -11.34
CA THR A 161 -3.64 4.32 -9.94
C THR A 161 -5.02 4.63 -9.38
N GLN A 162 -5.38 4.02 -8.24
CA GLN A 162 -6.59 4.31 -7.49
C GLN A 162 -6.23 4.95 -6.14
N VAL A 163 -6.92 6.02 -5.74
CA VAL A 163 -6.69 6.72 -4.47
C VAL A 163 -7.99 6.79 -3.66
N HIS A 164 -7.89 6.47 -2.37
CA HIS A 164 -8.98 6.51 -1.41
C HIS A 164 -8.66 7.47 -0.27
N ILE A 165 -9.47 8.51 -0.06
CA ILE A 165 -9.30 9.46 1.05
C ILE A 165 -10.62 9.71 1.79
N GLY A 166 -10.53 10.08 3.06
CA GLY A 166 -11.68 10.59 3.80
C GLY A 166 -11.78 12.12 3.72
N ASP A 167 -12.98 12.68 3.69
CA ASP A 167 -13.16 14.14 3.68
C ASP A 167 -12.86 14.81 5.03
N SER A 168 -12.84 14.02 6.10
CA SER A 168 -12.60 14.46 7.48
C SER A 168 -11.16 14.18 7.91
N ASP A 169 -10.29 13.83 6.97
CA ASP A 169 -8.87 13.58 7.19
C ASP A 169 -8.08 14.89 7.30
N ALA A 170 -7.68 15.26 8.52
CA ALA A 170 -6.89 16.46 8.78
C ALA A 170 -5.48 16.43 8.15
N HIS A 171 -4.97 15.27 7.72
CA HIS A 171 -3.70 15.15 7.00
C HIS A 171 -3.85 15.37 5.49
N ILE A 172 -5.09 15.40 4.99
CA ILE A 172 -5.43 15.61 3.57
C ILE A 172 -6.44 16.76 3.47
N PRO A 173 -6.03 18.00 3.86
CA PRO A 173 -6.88 19.17 3.70
C PRO A 173 -7.17 19.43 2.21
N VAL A 174 -8.13 20.32 1.93
CA VAL A 174 -8.65 20.58 0.58
C VAL A 174 -7.53 20.82 -0.43
N GLU A 175 -6.48 21.55 -0.08
CA GLU A 175 -5.34 21.82 -0.96
C GLU A 175 -4.62 20.54 -1.39
N VAL A 176 -4.47 19.58 -0.47
CA VAL A 176 -3.87 18.27 -0.75
C VAL A 176 -4.83 17.41 -1.58
N GLN A 177 -6.13 17.49 -1.33
CA GLN A 177 -7.14 16.83 -2.17
C GLN A 177 -7.07 17.32 -3.62
N GLU A 178 -6.93 18.63 -3.82
CA GLU A 178 -6.81 19.21 -5.16
C GLU A 178 -5.50 18.82 -5.87
N ILE A 179 -4.41 18.63 -5.13
CA ILE A 179 -3.17 18.07 -5.68
C ILE A 179 -3.41 16.65 -6.22
N LEU A 180 -4.04 15.78 -5.42
CA LEU A 180 -4.33 14.40 -5.81
C LEU A 180 -5.33 14.34 -6.97
N LYS A 181 -6.42 15.12 -6.92
CA LYS A 181 -7.40 15.22 -8.02
C LYS A 181 -6.75 15.68 -9.32
N ARG A 182 -5.86 16.68 -9.26
CA ARG A 182 -5.16 17.16 -10.45
C ARG A 182 -4.25 16.09 -11.06
N ALA A 183 -3.57 15.32 -10.21
CA ALA A 183 -2.69 14.25 -10.65
C ALA A 183 -3.44 13.08 -11.31
N LEU A 184 -4.59 12.69 -10.76
CA LEU A 184 -5.40 11.59 -11.29
C LEU A 184 -6.35 12.03 -12.42
N GLY A 185 -6.67 13.33 -12.50
CA GLY A 185 -7.62 13.89 -13.45
C GLY A 185 -9.06 13.44 -13.18
N THR A 186 -9.92 13.57 -14.20
CA THR A 186 -11.26 12.98 -14.15
C THR A 186 -11.14 11.46 -14.11
N PRO A 187 -11.88 10.76 -13.22
CA PRO A 187 -11.88 9.30 -13.16
C PRO A 187 -12.04 8.68 -14.54
N ASN A 188 -11.12 7.80 -14.89
CA ASN A 188 -11.04 7.13 -16.18
C ASN A 188 -10.53 5.70 -15.98
N ALA A 189 -10.38 4.96 -17.08
CA ALA A 189 -9.96 3.57 -17.01
C ALA A 189 -8.55 3.36 -16.40
N LEU A 190 -7.71 4.39 -16.31
CA LEU A 190 -6.36 4.32 -15.73
C LEU A 190 -6.30 4.87 -14.30
N HIS A 191 -7.02 5.96 -14.01
CA HIS A 191 -6.93 6.64 -12.72
C HIS A 191 -8.29 6.84 -12.07
N GLU A 192 -8.38 6.50 -10.79
CA GLU A 192 -9.62 6.59 -10.01
C GLU A 192 -9.36 7.28 -8.66
N PHE A 193 -10.23 8.22 -8.28
CA PHE A 193 -10.09 8.99 -7.05
C PHE A 193 -11.41 9.00 -6.30
N PHE A 194 -11.40 8.56 -5.04
CA PHE A 194 -12.59 8.44 -4.21
C PHE A 194 -12.45 9.19 -2.89
N ILE A 195 -13.47 9.96 -2.56
CA ILE A 195 -13.63 10.62 -1.26
C ILE A 195 -14.77 9.92 -0.49
N TYR A 196 -14.52 9.60 0.78
CA TYR A 196 -15.50 8.98 1.68
C TYR A 196 -15.97 10.00 2.71
N GLU A 197 -17.28 10.27 2.71
CA GLU A 197 -17.92 11.23 3.61
C GLU A 197 -17.81 10.79 5.08
N GLY A 198 -17.38 11.69 5.95
CA GLY A 198 -17.21 11.48 7.39
C GLY A 198 -16.03 10.57 7.78
N ALA A 199 -15.28 10.05 6.81
CA ALA A 199 -14.12 9.21 7.08
C ALA A 199 -12.88 10.07 7.39
N GLY A 200 -12.11 9.66 8.39
CA GLY A 200 -10.84 10.30 8.76
C GLY A 200 -9.61 9.50 8.30
N HIS A 201 -8.44 9.89 8.79
CA HIS A 201 -7.20 9.16 8.52
C HIS A 201 -7.23 7.75 9.12
N GLY A 202 -6.78 6.75 8.36
CA GLY A 202 -6.78 5.37 8.85
C GLY A 202 -8.14 4.69 8.81
N PHE A 203 -9.11 5.20 8.01
CA PHE A 203 -10.49 4.70 8.03
C PHE A 203 -10.65 3.22 7.69
N PHE A 204 -9.67 2.63 7.00
CA PHE A 204 -9.64 1.22 6.63
C PHE A 204 -9.27 0.31 7.82
N ASN A 205 -8.60 0.86 8.83
CA ASN A 205 -7.94 0.10 9.87
C ASN A 205 -8.88 -0.27 11.02
N SER A 206 -9.35 -1.53 11.03
CA SER A 206 -10.29 -2.06 12.04
C SER A 206 -9.69 -2.30 13.43
N VAL A 207 -8.37 -2.18 13.59
CA VAL A 207 -7.68 -2.41 14.88
C VAL A 207 -7.62 -1.12 15.71
N ARG A 208 -7.74 0.05 15.09
CA ARG A 208 -7.71 1.33 15.81
C ARG A 208 -8.97 1.51 16.65
N SER A 209 -8.81 2.06 17.85
CA SER A 209 -9.95 2.41 18.71
C SER A 209 -10.76 3.60 18.18
N PHE A 210 -10.17 4.39 17.27
CA PHE A 210 -10.80 5.53 16.60
C PHE A 210 -10.43 5.59 15.11
N GLY A 211 -11.28 6.25 14.33
CA GLY A 211 -11.04 6.49 12.90
C GLY A 211 -11.55 5.40 11.97
N PHE A 212 -11.71 4.15 12.42
CA PHE A 212 -12.29 3.07 11.60
C PHE A 212 -13.71 3.43 11.13
N ALA A 213 -13.92 3.42 9.81
CA ALA A 213 -15.22 3.70 9.19
C ALA A 213 -15.64 2.48 8.35
N PRO A 214 -16.39 1.51 8.92
CA PRO A 214 -16.58 0.20 8.31
C PRO A 214 -17.21 0.25 6.91
N LYS A 215 -18.20 1.12 6.70
CA LYS A 215 -18.84 1.29 5.38
C LYS A 215 -17.87 1.83 4.32
N ALA A 216 -17.03 2.79 4.70
CA ALA A 216 -16.01 3.34 3.81
C ALA A 216 -14.91 2.30 3.54
N ALA A 217 -14.48 1.55 4.57
CA ALA A 217 -13.49 0.50 4.45
C ALA A 217 -13.95 -0.63 3.51
N GLU A 218 -15.17 -1.12 3.68
CA GLU A 218 -15.77 -2.17 2.84
C GLU A 218 -15.89 -1.72 1.38
N LEU A 219 -16.42 -0.51 1.15
CA LEU A 219 -16.55 0.04 -0.19
C LEU A 219 -15.18 0.27 -0.86
N ALA A 220 -14.20 0.78 -0.10
CA ALA A 220 -12.85 0.98 -0.60
C ALA A 220 -12.16 -0.35 -0.92
N LEU A 221 -12.35 -1.39 -0.10
CA LEU A 221 -11.84 -2.74 -0.39
C LEU A 221 -12.43 -3.27 -1.70
N SER A 222 -13.76 -3.24 -1.84
CA SER A 222 -14.45 -3.73 -3.04
C SER A 222 -13.95 -3.03 -4.31
N ARG A 223 -13.85 -1.69 -4.28
CA ARG A 223 -13.28 -0.89 -5.39
C ARG A 223 -11.83 -1.25 -5.68
N SER A 224 -11.04 -1.53 -4.65
CA SER A 224 -9.63 -1.91 -4.80
C SER A 224 -9.49 -3.26 -5.47
N VAL A 225 -10.26 -4.26 -5.03
CA VAL A 225 -10.26 -5.61 -5.61
C VAL A 225 -10.66 -5.56 -7.08
N GLU A 226 -11.74 -4.84 -7.41
CA GLU A 226 -12.18 -4.67 -8.80
C GLU A 226 -11.08 -4.03 -9.66
N PHE A 227 -10.49 -2.94 -9.16
CA PHE A 227 -9.44 -2.20 -9.85
C PHE A 227 -8.18 -3.03 -10.08
N LEU A 228 -7.71 -3.73 -9.05
CA LEU A 228 -6.53 -4.60 -9.11
C LEU A 228 -6.75 -5.73 -10.12
N THR A 229 -7.92 -6.37 -10.08
CA THR A 229 -8.30 -7.46 -11.01
C THR A 229 -8.35 -6.96 -12.45
N ARG A 230 -8.93 -5.77 -12.68
CA ARG A 230 -9.04 -5.15 -14.01
C ARG A 230 -7.67 -4.83 -14.62
N HIS A 231 -6.70 -4.47 -13.80
CA HIS A 231 -5.35 -4.09 -14.23
C HIS A 231 -4.32 -5.22 -14.10
N HIS A 232 -4.78 -6.45 -14.00
CA HIS A 232 -3.94 -7.64 -13.99
C HIS A 232 -3.33 -7.89 -15.38
N SER A 233 -2.00 -7.76 -15.51
CA SER A 233 -1.29 -7.92 -16.79
C SER A 233 -1.38 -9.32 -17.40
N ASN A 234 -1.48 -10.38 -16.59
CA ASN A 234 -1.65 -11.76 -17.08
C ASN A 234 -3.11 -12.21 -17.22
N GLY A 235 -4.08 -11.35 -16.84
CA GLY A 235 -5.52 -11.62 -16.91
C GLY A 235 -6.15 -11.49 -18.31
N LEU A 236 -5.41 -10.97 -19.30
CA LEU A 236 -5.87 -10.84 -20.69
C LEU A 236 -5.60 -12.10 -21.55
N GLN A 237 -5.69 -13.30 -20.98
CA GLN A 237 -5.86 -14.51 -21.79
C GLN A 237 -7.33 -14.66 -22.21
N LYS A 238 -7.61 -14.14 -23.42
CA LYS A 238 -8.63 -14.57 -24.39
C LYS A 238 -9.96 -15.07 -23.81
N SER A 239 -10.97 -14.19 -23.79
CA SER A 239 -12.32 -14.66 -24.13
C SER A 239 -12.33 -15.07 -25.61
N PRO A 240 -13.01 -16.19 -25.97
CA PRO A 240 -13.04 -16.71 -27.35
C PRO A 240 -13.63 -15.72 -28.35
#